data_AF-A0A2D4VJA2-F1
#
_entry.id   AF-A0A2D4VJA2-F1
#
_cell.length_a   1.000
_cell.length_b   1.000
_cell.length_c   1.000
_cell.angle_alpha   90.00
_cell.angle_beta   90.00
_cell.angle_gamma   90.00
#
_symmetry.space_group_name_H-M   'P 1'
#
loop_
_entity.id
_entity.type
_entity.pdbx_description
1 polymer ?
#
loop_
_entity_poly.entity_id
_entity_poly.type
_entity_poly.pdbx_seq_one_letter_code
_entity_poly.pdbx_strand_id
1 'polypeptide(L)'
;MRELWWRVACGVALALLVAGGIGNTAFADGEIDVEAHPLIWNPDNRQETKTGDLEWAGGVELTSPDGDFGGWSGLSVSADGSRLLAISDKGRWLSGRLLYDERGRIYGVADAHIAPMLGLDGKPVTRTKQLGDAEGLTVDGDDPLASQAYVSFERAHRIWKYDIANHALAAKPLQLLTQRRLGRLAFNGGIEALAWHPARPGKDDAGLVAITEDTLNPRGNIRAFLAEGRDFQRFEVKPHAPYKPTDLTRLPNGDYLLLERRFSVLGGVGMEIRYLKSAALTPGALVDGPVLIDVGQSYSIDNMEGLSARSDGKGGAWLYMISDDNFNPIQRTLLLMFHLPADTMKRLHGAPKSAEATEIPLRGSQSAGAPSPSPDGQIPD
;
A
#
# COMPACT_ATOMS: atom_id res chain seq x y z
N MET A 1 -20.09 95.44 6.37
CA MET A 1 -19.43 95.35 5.04
C MET A 1 -18.50 94.15 5.11
N ARG A 2 -18.93 93.02 4.51
CA ARG A 2 -18.28 92.35 3.35
C ARG A 2 -16.92 91.74 3.73
N GLU A 3 -16.56 90.47 3.49
CA GLU A 3 -17.06 89.31 2.75
C GLU A 3 -16.05 88.17 3.07
N LEU A 4 -16.51 86.90 3.09
CA LEU A 4 -15.78 85.64 2.81
C LEU A 4 -14.51 85.32 3.67
N TRP A 5 -14.24 84.09 4.13
CA TRP A 5 -14.03 82.86 3.36
C TRP A 5 -14.29 81.61 4.21
N TRP A 6 -14.81 80.59 3.54
CA TRP A 6 -15.15 79.25 3.99
C TRP A 6 -13.92 78.32 4.06
N ARG A 7 -13.76 77.59 5.17
CA ARG A 7 -13.10 76.28 5.19
C ARG A 7 -13.75 75.35 6.20
N VAL A 8 -14.42 74.33 5.67
CA VAL A 8 -14.94 73.14 6.36
C VAL A 8 -13.77 72.32 6.89
N ALA A 9 -13.77 72.05 8.20
CA ALA A 9 -12.97 70.99 8.80
C ALA A 9 -13.88 69.78 9.05
N CYS A 10 -13.70 68.72 8.26
CA CYS A 10 -14.27 67.41 8.53
C CYS A 10 -13.59 66.82 9.77
N GLY A 11 -14.28 66.88 10.92
CA GLY A 11 -13.92 66.09 12.09
C GLY A 11 -14.38 64.64 11.89
N VAL A 12 -13.45 63.75 11.56
CA VAL A 12 -13.67 62.31 11.54
C VAL A 12 -13.78 61.81 12.98
N ALA A 13 -14.96 61.31 13.35
CA ALA A 13 -15.15 60.54 14.57
C ALA A 13 -14.47 59.17 14.40
N LEU A 14 -13.43 58.92 15.19
CA LEU A 14 -12.75 57.63 15.26
C LEU A 14 -13.63 56.64 16.04
N ALA A 15 -14.37 55.80 15.32
CA ALA A 15 -15.04 54.64 15.92
C ALA A 15 -14.00 53.55 16.23
N LEU A 16 -13.75 53.29 17.51
CA LEU A 16 -12.98 52.14 17.98
C LEU A 16 -13.78 50.85 17.75
N LEU A 17 -13.54 50.20 16.61
CA LEU A 17 -13.92 48.80 16.40
C LEU A 17 -12.83 47.91 16.98
N VAL A 18 -13.09 47.40 18.19
CA VAL A 18 -12.40 46.23 18.73
C VAL A 18 -12.90 45.02 17.96
N ALA A 19 -12.25 44.73 16.83
CA ALA A 19 -12.38 43.44 16.18
C ALA A 19 -11.45 42.46 16.91
N GLY A 20 -12.06 41.56 17.69
CA GLY A 20 -11.39 40.41 18.26
C GLY A 20 -10.79 39.56 17.15
N GLY A 21 -9.49 39.68 16.95
CA GLY A 21 -8.70 38.67 16.28
C GLY A 21 -8.56 37.48 17.21
N ILE A 22 -9.50 36.55 17.16
CA ILE A 22 -9.19 35.16 17.48
C ILE A 22 -8.18 34.77 16.41
N GLY A 23 -6.91 34.71 16.78
CA GLY A 23 -5.87 34.20 15.91
C GLY A 23 -6.22 32.76 15.57
N ASN A 24 -6.79 32.55 14.38
CA ASN A 24 -6.61 31.30 13.68
C ASN A 24 -5.11 31.21 13.39
N THR A 25 -4.38 30.54 14.27
CA THR A 25 -3.06 30.02 13.94
C THR A 25 -3.28 29.01 12.82
N ALA A 26 -2.84 29.38 11.63
CA ALA A 26 -2.86 28.58 10.43
C ALA A 26 -2.21 27.20 10.67
N PHE A 27 -2.93 26.13 10.34
CA PHE A 27 -2.29 24.89 9.91
C PHE A 27 -2.09 25.00 8.39
N ALA A 28 -1.10 25.79 7.99
CA ALA A 28 -0.59 25.89 6.62
C ALA A 28 0.79 25.21 6.53
N ASP A 29 0.97 24.12 7.27
CA ASP A 29 2.25 23.41 7.36
C ASP A 29 2.00 21.96 6.90
N GLY A 30 2.50 21.61 5.71
CA GLY A 30 2.43 20.25 5.14
C GLY A 30 1.72 20.09 3.80
N GLU A 31 1.05 21.12 3.26
CA GLU A 31 0.54 21.06 1.88
C GLU A 31 1.70 21.02 0.88
N ILE A 32 1.61 20.16 -0.13
CA ILE A 32 2.65 19.96 -1.13
C ILE A 32 2.08 19.98 -2.54
N ASP A 33 2.88 20.45 -3.48
CA ASP A 33 2.60 20.30 -4.90
C ASP A 33 2.92 18.88 -5.34
N VAL A 34 1.98 18.21 -5.99
CA VAL A 34 2.16 16.89 -6.60
C VAL A 34 1.80 16.97 -8.07
N GLU A 35 2.78 16.71 -8.93
CA GLU A 35 2.57 16.56 -10.36
C GLU A 35 2.25 15.10 -10.69
N ALA A 36 1.35 14.88 -11.65
CA ALA A 36 0.95 13.56 -12.09
C ALA A 36 1.16 13.41 -13.60
N HIS A 37 1.90 12.38 -14.00
CA HIS A 37 2.16 12.05 -15.40
C HIS A 37 1.46 10.74 -15.75
N PRO A 38 0.54 10.73 -16.74
CA PRO A 38 -0.19 9.53 -17.12
C PRO A 38 0.73 8.39 -17.57
N LEU A 39 0.42 7.18 -17.12
CA LEU A 39 1.12 5.96 -17.49
C LEU A 39 0.33 5.14 -18.52
N ILE A 40 1.08 4.39 -19.32
CA ILE A 40 0.56 3.30 -20.13
C ILE A 40 0.92 2.01 -19.42
N TRP A 41 -0.06 1.15 -19.14
CA TRP A 41 0.16 -0.09 -18.40
C TRP A 41 1.19 -1.02 -19.04
N ASN A 42 0.98 -1.35 -20.32
CA ASN A 42 1.91 -2.15 -21.11
C ASN A 42 2.48 -1.27 -22.25
N PRO A 43 3.74 -0.80 -22.14
CA PRO A 43 4.44 -0.06 -23.19
C PRO A 43 4.52 -0.80 -24.53
N ASP A 44 4.66 -2.13 -24.50
CA ASP A 44 4.78 -2.97 -25.71
C ASP A 44 3.42 -3.23 -26.37
N ASN A 45 2.34 -3.21 -25.59
CA ASN A 45 0.97 -3.34 -26.08
C ASN A 45 0.05 -2.29 -25.44
N ARG A 46 0.02 -1.09 -26.01
CA ARG A 46 -0.76 0.05 -25.49
C ARG A 46 -2.28 -0.17 -25.44
N GLN A 47 -2.79 -1.22 -26.09
CA GLN A 47 -4.21 -1.58 -26.10
C GLN A 47 -4.55 -2.65 -25.07
N GLU A 48 -3.56 -3.16 -24.32
CA GLU A 48 -3.81 -4.12 -23.27
C GLU A 48 -4.56 -3.49 -22.11
N THR A 49 -5.77 -3.99 -21.86
CA THR A 49 -6.63 -3.54 -20.74
C THR A 49 -6.86 -4.64 -19.72
N LYS A 50 -6.29 -5.84 -19.91
CA LYS A 50 -6.44 -6.97 -19.01
C LYS A 50 -5.14 -7.76 -18.94
N THR A 51 -4.67 -8.01 -17.73
CA THR A 51 -3.46 -8.79 -17.45
C THR A 51 -3.74 -9.74 -16.31
N GLY A 52 -3.63 -11.04 -16.59
CA GLY A 52 -4.12 -12.08 -15.67
C GLY A 52 -5.61 -11.90 -15.39
N ASP A 53 -5.94 -11.83 -14.10
CA ASP A 53 -7.30 -11.69 -13.57
C ASP A 53 -7.74 -10.23 -13.35
N LEU A 54 -6.87 -9.25 -13.63
CA LEU A 54 -7.10 -7.83 -13.38
C LEU A 54 -7.32 -7.04 -14.68
N GLU A 55 -8.19 -6.04 -14.61
CA GLU A 55 -8.45 -5.09 -15.70
C GLU A 55 -7.84 -3.73 -15.36
N TRP A 56 -7.08 -3.15 -16.28
CA TRP A 56 -6.41 -1.87 -16.09
C TRP A 56 -7.41 -0.72 -15.97
N ALA A 57 -7.27 0.10 -14.93
CA ALA A 57 -8.15 1.22 -14.64
C ALA A 57 -7.41 2.57 -14.52
N GLY A 58 -6.19 2.65 -15.05
CA GLY A 58 -5.39 3.88 -15.07
C GLY A 58 -4.24 3.88 -14.08
N GLY A 59 -3.34 4.83 -14.26
CA GLY A 59 -2.20 5.01 -13.38
C GLY A 59 -1.38 6.22 -13.76
N VAL A 60 -0.64 6.72 -12.78
CA VAL A 60 0.18 7.92 -12.90
C VAL A 60 1.52 7.74 -12.21
N GLU A 61 2.55 8.35 -12.75
CA GLU A 61 3.77 8.65 -12.04
C GLU A 61 3.58 9.97 -11.29
N LEU A 62 3.82 9.97 -10.00
CA LEU A 62 3.69 11.14 -9.13
C LEU A 62 5.07 11.69 -8.82
N THR A 63 5.22 13.01 -8.88
CA THR A 63 6.44 13.70 -8.47
C THR A 63 6.11 14.90 -7.60
N SER A 64 7.03 15.28 -6.72
CA SER A 64 6.93 16.47 -5.88
C SER A 64 8.33 17.03 -5.63
N PRO A 65 8.50 18.36 -5.59
CA PRO A 65 9.76 18.96 -5.15
C PRO A 65 9.98 18.86 -3.63
N ASP A 66 8.98 18.43 -2.86
CA ASP A 66 9.10 18.28 -1.41
C ASP A 66 10.05 17.14 -1.04
N GLY A 67 11.04 17.42 -0.18
CA GLY A 67 12.08 16.45 0.20
C GLY A 67 11.62 15.32 1.13
N ASP A 68 10.41 15.41 1.69
CA ASP A 68 9.76 14.34 2.44
C ASP A 68 8.79 13.51 1.54
N PHE A 69 8.61 13.85 0.26
CA PHE A 69 7.85 13.02 -0.70
C PHE A 69 8.69 11.86 -1.24
N GLY A 70 8.21 10.63 -1.05
CA GLY A 70 8.88 9.39 -1.46
C GLY A 70 8.91 8.35 -0.34
N GLY A 71 9.54 7.21 -0.58
CA GLY A 71 9.67 6.18 0.47
C GLY A 71 8.38 5.43 0.79
N TRP A 72 7.39 5.40 -0.10
CA TRP A 72 6.01 5.02 0.25
C TRP A 72 5.85 3.50 0.42
N SER A 73 5.55 3.04 1.64
CA SER A 73 5.46 1.61 1.98
C SER A 73 4.03 1.07 2.10
N GLY A 74 3.05 1.89 2.46
CA GLY A 74 1.68 1.42 2.71
C GLY A 74 0.61 2.39 2.21
N LEU A 75 -0.57 1.86 1.83
CA LEU A 75 -1.64 2.62 1.20
C LEU A 75 -3.04 2.21 1.71
N SER A 76 -3.88 3.20 1.99
CA SER A 76 -5.31 3.02 2.26
C SER A 76 -6.13 4.04 1.46
N VAL A 77 -7.20 3.58 0.80
CA VAL A 77 -8.10 4.40 0.00
C VAL A 77 -9.51 4.31 0.58
N SER A 78 -10.21 5.45 0.63
CA SER A 78 -11.58 5.51 1.12
C SER A 78 -12.55 4.66 0.27
N ALA A 79 -13.65 4.20 0.87
CA ALA A 79 -14.63 3.34 0.24
C ALA A 79 -15.29 3.98 -1.00
N ASP A 80 -15.42 5.31 -1.01
CA ASP A 80 -15.88 6.10 -2.15
C ASP A 80 -14.79 6.37 -3.21
N GLY A 81 -13.54 6.00 -2.93
CA GLY A 81 -12.37 6.21 -3.77
C GLY A 81 -11.91 7.67 -3.84
N SER A 82 -12.42 8.57 -3.01
CA SER A 82 -12.10 10.00 -3.10
C SER A 82 -10.79 10.40 -2.43
N ARG A 83 -10.35 9.66 -1.40
CA ARG A 83 -9.21 10.03 -0.56
C ARG A 83 -8.24 8.88 -0.37
N LEU A 84 -6.96 9.22 -0.22
CA LEU A 84 -5.90 8.30 0.12
C LEU A 84 -5.24 8.71 1.45
N LEU A 85 -4.70 7.71 2.13
CA LEU A 85 -3.70 7.83 3.19
C LEU A 85 -2.57 6.87 2.86
N ALA A 86 -1.33 7.34 2.84
CA ALA A 86 -0.14 6.53 2.65
C ALA A 86 0.89 6.80 3.75
N ILE A 87 1.82 5.87 3.92
CA ILE A 87 2.94 5.99 4.86
C ILE A 87 4.27 5.87 4.16
N SER A 88 5.27 6.58 4.68
CA SER A 88 6.66 6.52 4.22
C SER A 88 7.55 5.79 5.23
N ASP A 89 8.55 5.07 4.72
CA ASP A 89 9.66 4.43 5.45
C ASP A 89 10.53 5.41 6.28
N LYS A 90 10.26 6.73 6.17
CA LYS A 90 10.82 7.80 7.01
C LYS A 90 9.88 8.28 8.12
N GLY A 91 8.75 7.62 8.32
CA GLY A 91 7.79 7.95 9.37
C GLY A 91 6.96 9.18 9.03
N ARG A 92 6.48 9.25 7.78
CA ARG A 92 5.61 10.32 7.28
C ARG A 92 4.24 9.78 6.89
N TRP A 93 3.23 10.59 7.09
CA TRP A 93 1.92 10.46 6.46
C TRP A 93 1.92 11.21 5.13
N LEU A 94 1.23 10.67 4.14
CA LEU A 94 0.71 11.40 2.99
C LEU A 94 -0.81 11.23 2.94
N SER A 95 -1.54 12.32 2.78
CA SER A 95 -2.95 12.28 2.43
C SER A 95 -3.22 13.10 1.17
N GLY A 96 -4.32 12.82 0.48
CA GLY A 96 -4.70 13.58 -0.70
C GLY A 96 -6.01 13.11 -1.29
N ARG A 97 -6.53 13.88 -2.23
CA ARG A 97 -7.74 13.57 -2.99
C ARG A 97 -7.38 12.94 -4.33
N LEU A 98 -7.93 11.76 -4.58
CA LEU A 98 -7.74 11.03 -5.83
C LEU A 98 -8.57 11.68 -6.95
N LEU A 99 -7.96 11.85 -8.13
CA LEU A 99 -8.59 12.44 -9.30
C LEU A 99 -8.83 11.39 -10.38
N TYR A 100 -10.02 11.42 -10.98
CA TYR A 100 -10.46 10.47 -12.00
C TYR A 100 -10.91 11.17 -13.29
N ASP A 101 -10.55 10.59 -14.43
CA ASP A 101 -10.99 11.08 -15.73
C ASP A 101 -12.47 10.72 -15.99
N GLU A 102 -13.01 11.16 -17.12
CA GLU A 102 -14.41 10.90 -17.51
C GLU A 102 -14.75 9.40 -17.65
N ARG A 103 -13.74 8.53 -17.76
CA ARG A 103 -13.87 7.07 -17.83
C ARG A 103 -13.68 6.40 -16.47
N GLY A 104 -13.53 7.18 -15.40
CA GLY A 104 -13.28 6.68 -14.06
C GLY A 104 -11.86 6.18 -13.84
N ARG A 105 -10.90 6.55 -14.70
CA ARG A 105 -9.50 6.14 -14.55
C ARG A 105 -8.74 7.15 -13.72
N ILE A 106 -7.87 6.66 -12.84
CA ILE A 106 -7.03 7.56 -12.04
C ILE A 106 -6.08 8.37 -12.93
N TYR A 107 -5.98 9.68 -12.68
CA TYR A 107 -5.09 10.59 -13.43
C TYR A 107 -4.32 11.58 -12.55
N GLY A 108 -4.50 11.56 -11.23
CA GLY A 108 -3.69 12.39 -10.35
C GLY A 108 -4.14 12.39 -8.89
N VAL A 109 -3.45 13.22 -8.11
CA VAL A 109 -3.73 13.51 -6.70
C VAL A 109 -3.77 15.03 -6.53
N ALA A 110 -4.75 15.54 -5.80
CA ALA A 110 -4.87 16.95 -5.42
C ALA A 110 -4.93 17.10 -3.91
N ASP A 111 -4.78 18.32 -3.41
CA ASP A 111 -4.88 18.67 -1.99
C ASP A 111 -3.96 17.78 -1.14
N ALA A 112 -2.75 17.52 -1.67
CA ALA A 112 -1.80 16.60 -1.08
C ALA A 112 -1.16 17.23 0.16
N HIS A 113 -1.05 16.43 1.22
CA HIS A 113 -0.51 16.88 2.50
C HIS A 113 0.41 15.83 3.10
N ILE A 114 1.62 16.24 3.46
CA ILE A 114 2.60 15.44 4.19
C ILE A 114 2.72 15.93 5.63
N ALA A 115 2.67 14.99 6.58
CA ALA A 115 2.84 15.28 8.00
C ALA A 115 3.79 14.26 8.67
N PRO A 116 4.56 14.65 9.70
CA PRO A 116 5.29 13.68 10.51
C PRO A 116 4.34 12.74 11.25
N MET A 117 4.68 11.46 11.32
CA MET A 117 4.10 10.59 12.34
C MET A 117 4.62 11.01 13.71
N LEU A 118 3.73 11.08 14.70
CA LEU A 118 4.13 11.30 16.09
C LEU A 118 4.48 9.98 16.78
N GLY A 119 5.39 10.05 17.75
CA GLY A 119 5.74 8.97 18.65
C GLY A 119 4.96 9.01 19.97
N LEU A 120 5.23 8.03 20.85
CA LEU A 120 4.58 7.91 22.17
C LEU A 120 4.89 9.09 23.13
N ASP A 121 5.86 9.95 22.81
CA ASP A 121 6.17 11.17 23.54
C ASP A 121 5.49 12.42 22.93
N GLY A 122 4.73 12.27 21.84
CA GLY A 122 4.07 13.35 21.12
C GLY A 122 5.00 14.15 20.20
N LYS A 123 6.26 13.75 20.06
CA LYS A 123 7.19 14.37 19.11
C LYS A 123 7.19 13.59 17.79
N PRO A 124 7.61 14.20 16.67
CA PRO A 124 7.84 13.45 15.43
C PRO A 124 8.74 12.24 15.68
N VAL A 125 8.36 11.09 15.14
CA VAL A 125 9.25 9.92 15.09
C VAL A 125 10.53 10.35 14.38
N THR A 126 11.68 9.89 14.87
CA THR A 126 12.94 10.25 14.23
C THR A 126 12.95 9.73 12.80
N ARG A 127 13.44 10.53 11.85
CA ARG A 127 13.72 10.07 10.48
C ARG A 127 14.80 8.97 10.39
N THR A 128 15.38 8.56 11.52
CA THR A 128 16.32 7.45 11.52
C THR A 128 15.57 6.14 11.35
N LYS A 129 16.13 5.30 10.50
CA LYS A 129 15.69 3.93 10.20
C LYS A 129 15.48 3.04 11.43
N GLN A 130 16.05 3.36 12.58
CA GLN A 130 15.86 2.58 13.81
C GLN A 130 14.45 2.72 14.42
N LEU A 131 13.79 3.86 14.23
CA LEU A 131 12.47 4.14 14.81
C LEU A 131 11.42 4.58 13.77
N GLY A 132 11.83 5.23 12.68
CA GLY A 132 10.96 5.81 11.67
C GLY A 132 10.54 4.87 10.53
N ASP A 133 11.06 3.65 10.50
CA ASP A 133 10.85 2.67 9.41
C ASP A 133 9.42 2.11 9.47
N ALA A 134 8.46 2.85 8.92
CA ALA A 134 7.05 2.46 8.86
C ALA A 134 6.80 1.69 7.56
N GLU A 135 6.26 0.48 7.66
CA GLU A 135 6.18 -0.43 6.51
C GLU A 135 4.74 -0.76 6.11
N GLY A 136 3.92 -1.26 7.03
CA GLY A 136 2.53 -1.65 6.75
C GLY A 136 1.51 -0.65 7.26
N LEU A 137 0.42 -0.45 6.50
CA LEU A 137 -0.71 0.42 6.85
C LEU A 137 -2.04 -0.32 6.69
N THR A 138 -2.90 -0.24 7.70
CA THR A 138 -4.32 -0.58 7.53
C THR A 138 -5.22 0.29 8.41
N VAL A 139 -6.51 0.34 8.11
CA VAL A 139 -7.50 1.14 8.85
C VAL A 139 -8.74 0.30 9.20
N ASP A 140 -9.47 0.68 10.25
CA ASP A 140 -10.67 -0.04 10.74
C ASP A 140 -12.02 0.53 10.24
N GLY A 141 -12.00 1.45 9.28
CA GLY A 141 -13.22 2.06 8.76
C GLY A 141 -13.12 2.46 7.28
N ASP A 142 -14.27 2.90 6.74
CA ASP A 142 -14.46 3.18 5.32
C ASP A 142 -13.68 4.41 4.81
N ASP A 143 -13.27 5.29 5.70
CA ASP A 143 -12.50 6.49 5.36
C ASP A 143 -11.22 6.52 6.20
N PRO A 144 -10.03 6.39 5.59
CA PRO A 144 -8.78 6.36 6.34
C PRO A 144 -8.52 7.65 7.11
N LEU A 145 -9.10 8.79 6.70
CA LEU A 145 -8.98 10.07 7.42
C LEU A 145 -10.04 10.25 8.52
N ALA A 146 -10.92 9.28 8.70
CA ALA A 146 -11.95 9.26 9.75
C ALA A 146 -11.97 7.94 10.54
N SER A 147 -10.84 7.21 10.57
CA SER A 147 -10.72 5.87 11.19
C SER A 147 -9.53 5.77 12.15
N GLN A 148 -9.37 4.63 12.82
CA GLN A 148 -8.09 4.27 13.42
C GLN A 148 -7.15 3.75 12.34
N ALA A 149 -5.91 4.23 12.32
CA ALA A 149 -4.85 3.68 11.49
C ALA A 149 -3.91 2.79 12.31
N TYR A 150 -3.50 1.66 11.74
CA TYR A 150 -2.58 0.71 12.33
C TYR A 150 -1.33 0.68 11.46
N VAL A 151 -0.18 0.90 12.08
CA VAL A 151 1.10 1.01 11.38
C VAL A 151 2.10 0.05 11.97
N SER A 152 2.68 -0.83 11.14
CA SER A 152 3.84 -1.63 11.54
C SER A 152 5.12 -0.83 11.32
N PHE A 153 6.10 -1.05 12.20
CA PHE A 153 7.43 -0.50 12.02
C PHE A 153 8.48 -1.60 12.13
N GLU A 154 9.55 -1.44 11.38
CA GLU A 154 10.71 -2.33 11.33
C GLU A 154 11.87 -1.84 12.23
N ARG A 155 12.88 -2.71 12.43
CA ARG A 155 14.06 -2.63 13.33
C ARG A 155 13.70 -2.63 14.79
N ALA A 156 12.89 -1.67 15.22
CA ALA A 156 12.18 -1.68 16.49
C ALA A 156 10.76 -2.23 16.28
N HIS A 157 10.69 -3.55 15.99
CA HIS A 157 9.46 -4.21 15.55
C HIS A 157 8.29 -3.94 16.48
N ARG A 158 7.28 -3.26 15.94
CA ARG A 158 6.09 -2.86 16.70
C ARG A 158 4.92 -2.58 15.77
N ILE A 159 3.73 -2.55 16.36
CA ILE A 159 2.53 -2.00 15.72
C ILE A 159 1.99 -0.91 16.63
N TRP A 160 1.73 0.24 16.04
CA TRP A 160 1.10 1.39 16.68
C TRP A 160 -0.29 1.64 16.09
N LYS A 161 -1.20 2.10 16.95
CA LYS A 161 -2.56 2.52 16.58
C LYS A 161 -2.66 4.03 16.69
N TYR A 162 -3.08 4.71 15.64
CA TYR A 162 -3.26 6.15 15.53
C TYR A 162 -4.75 6.48 15.39
N ASP A 163 -5.25 7.38 16.25
CA ASP A 163 -6.64 7.85 16.20
C ASP A 163 -6.79 9.02 15.21
N ILE A 164 -6.75 8.72 13.91
CA ILE A 164 -6.85 9.72 12.85
C ILE A 164 -8.24 10.40 12.87
N ALA A 165 -9.29 9.65 13.22
CA ALA A 165 -10.65 10.16 13.32
C ALA A 165 -10.78 11.40 14.23
N ASN A 166 -10.14 11.39 15.39
CA ASN A 166 -10.25 12.48 16.37
C ASN A 166 -9.11 13.49 16.30
N HIS A 167 -7.97 13.13 15.71
CA HIS A 167 -6.74 13.93 15.78
C HIS A 167 -6.05 14.16 14.44
N ALA A 168 -6.67 13.72 13.33
CA ALA A 168 -6.10 13.77 11.99
C ALA A 168 -4.66 13.21 11.96
N LEU A 169 -3.80 13.75 11.10
CA LEU A 169 -2.40 13.31 10.97
C LEU A 169 -1.51 13.69 12.17
N ALA A 170 -2.03 14.50 13.10
CA ALA A 170 -1.38 14.85 14.37
C ALA A 170 -1.70 13.84 15.49
N ALA A 171 -2.32 12.70 15.18
CA ALA A 171 -2.63 11.67 16.15
C ALA A 171 -1.37 11.15 16.85
N LYS A 172 -1.43 11.05 18.17
CA LYS A 172 -0.44 10.35 18.98
C LYS A 172 -0.78 8.85 18.99
N PRO A 173 0.21 7.95 18.82
CA PRO A 173 -0.07 6.53 18.79
C PRO A 173 -0.33 5.95 20.18
N LEU A 174 -1.08 4.86 20.20
CA LEU A 174 -1.11 3.87 21.27
C LEU A 174 -0.25 2.66 20.87
N GLN A 175 0.54 2.15 21.81
CA GLN A 175 1.34 0.95 21.60
C GLN A 175 0.44 -0.29 21.61
N LEU A 176 0.19 -0.87 20.43
CA LEU A 176 -0.61 -2.09 20.31
C LEU A 176 0.25 -3.35 20.51
N LEU A 177 1.37 -3.45 19.77
CA LEU A 177 2.27 -4.59 19.87
C LEU A 177 3.75 -4.20 19.86
N THR A 178 4.56 -4.89 20.64
CA THR A 178 6.03 -4.81 20.63
C THR A 178 6.66 -6.15 20.25
N GLN A 179 7.92 -6.12 19.82
CA GLN A 179 8.71 -7.29 19.42
C GLN A 179 8.70 -8.45 20.43
N ARG A 180 8.58 -8.17 21.73
CA ARG A 180 8.49 -9.21 22.78
C ARG A 180 7.33 -10.19 22.54
N ARG A 181 6.24 -9.73 21.93
CA ARG A 181 5.07 -10.57 21.58
C ARG A 181 5.23 -11.30 20.24
N LEU A 182 5.98 -10.74 19.30
CA LEU A 182 6.23 -11.35 17.98
C LEU A 182 7.24 -12.51 18.06
N GLY A 183 8.17 -12.42 19.01
CA GLY A 183 9.35 -13.27 19.06
C GLY A 183 10.48 -12.66 18.22
N ARG A 184 11.50 -13.47 17.89
CA ARG A 184 12.64 -12.98 17.10
C ARG A 184 12.25 -12.88 15.62
N LEU A 185 12.03 -11.65 15.15
CA LEU A 185 11.98 -11.33 13.73
C LEU A 185 13.38 -11.00 13.20
N ALA A 186 13.53 -11.04 11.87
CA ALA A 186 14.73 -10.54 11.20
C ALA A 186 14.91 -9.04 11.50
N PHE A 187 16.15 -8.52 11.49
CA PHE A 187 16.37 -7.10 11.80
C PHE A 187 15.81 -6.18 10.71
N ASN A 188 15.97 -6.62 9.46
CA ASN A 188 15.31 -6.15 8.25
C ASN A 188 14.53 -7.37 7.66
N GLY A 189 13.37 -7.16 7.07
CA GLY A 189 12.40 -8.18 6.68
C GLY A 189 11.36 -8.51 7.77
N GLY A 190 10.92 -7.48 8.49
CA GLY A 190 9.92 -7.46 9.54
C GLY A 190 8.48 -7.64 9.06
N ILE A 191 7.52 -7.07 9.79
CA ILE A 191 6.11 -7.02 9.36
C ILE A 191 5.96 -5.89 8.34
N GLU A 192 5.78 -6.25 7.08
CA GLU A 192 5.49 -5.31 5.99
C GLU A 192 4.01 -5.38 5.61
N ALA A 193 3.48 -6.58 5.41
CA ALA A 193 2.09 -6.78 5.06
C ALA A 193 1.14 -6.75 6.28
N LEU A 194 0.18 -5.81 6.30
CA LEU A 194 -0.74 -5.60 7.42
C LEU A 194 -2.17 -5.35 6.94
N ALA A 195 -3.13 -6.15 7.40
CA ALA A 195 -4.56 -5.95 7.09
C ALA A 195 -5.41 -5.95 8.35
N TRP A 196 -6.42 -5.08 8.39
CA TRP A 196 -7.46 -5.11 9.39
C TRP A 196 -8.35 -6.34 9.20
N HIS A 197 -8.72 -6.98 10.31
CA HIS A 197 -9.64 -8.10 10.37
C HIS A 197 -10.71 -7.82 11.44
N PRO A 198 -12.00 -8.03 11.17
CA PRO A 198 -13.01 -7.97 12.21
C PRO A 198 -12.65 -8.93 13.35
N ALA A 199 -12.61 -8.41 14.58
CA ALA A 199 -12.35 -9.27 15.73
C ALA A 199 -13.47 -10.30 15.91
N ARG A 200 -13.13 -11.47 16.46
CA ARG A 200 -14.15 -12.49 16.78
C ARG A 200 -15.18 -11.93 17.78
N PRO A 201 -16.45 -12.37 17.71
CA PRO A 201 -17.45 -12.00 18.69
C PRO A 201 -16.96 -12.21 20.13
N GLY A 202 -17.08 -11.18 20.98
CA GLY A 202 -16.62 -11.21 22.38
C GLY A 202 -15.17 -10.78 22.60
N LYS A 203 -14.48 -10.27 21.57
CA LYS A 203 -13.21 -9.55 21.69
C LYS A 203 -13.47 -8.05 21.48
N ASP A 204 -13.01 -7.23 22.41
CA ASP A 204 -13.24 -5.77 22.40
C ASP A 204 -12.20 -4.99 21.57
N ASP A 205 -11.10 -5.64 21.18
CA ASP A 205 -9.98 -5.03 20.46
C ASP A 205 -9.98 -5.43 18.98
N ALA A 206 -9.41 -4.58 18.13
CA ALA A 206 -9.27 -4.84 16.69
C ALA A 206 -8.53 -6.15 16.37
N GLY A 207 -8.98 -6.81 15.30
CA GLY A 207 -8.27 -7.92 14.70
C GLY A 207 -7.29 -7.42 13.62
N LEU A 208 -6.11 -8.03 13.53
CA LEU A 208 -5.15 -7.76 12.45
C LEU A 208 -4.61 -9.07 11.88
N VAL A 209 -4.31 -9.06 10.59
CA VAL A 209 -3.43 -10.04 9.95
C VAL A 209 -2.12 -9.35 9.65
N ALA A 210 -1.00 -9.92 10.09
CA ALA A 210 0.33 -9.40 9.83
C ALA A 210 1.21 -10.49 9.20
N ILE A 211 1.89 -10.19 8.09
CA ILE A 211 2.79 -11.10 7.37
C ILE A 211 4.16 -10.43 7.30
N THR A 212 5.22 -11.20 7.52
CA THR A 212 6.58 -10.67 7.41
C THR A 212 7.11 -10.74 5.98
N GLU A 213 8.04 -9.87 5.61
CA GLU A 213 8.71 -9.92 4.30
C GLU A 213 9.64 -11.13 4.19
N ASP A 214 10.55 -11.31 5.16
CA ASP A 214 11.65 -12.29 5.06
C ASP A 214 11.94 -13.04 6.37
N THR A 215 11.06 -12.92 7.38
CA THR A 215 11.22 -13.72 8.59
C THR A 215 10.66 -15.14 8.37
N LEU A 216 11.56 -16.09 8.12
CA LEU A 216 11.19 -17.49 7.88
C LEU A 216 11.12 -18.35 9.16
N ASN A 217 10.28 -19.38 9.15
CA ASN A 217 10.35 -20.50 10.09
C ASN A 217 11.47 -21.49 9.67
N PRO A 218 11.84 -22.49 10.49
CA PRO A 218 12.88 -23.45 10.14
C PRO A 218 12.60 -24.32 8.90
N ARG A 219 11.35 -24.33 8.40
CA ARG A 219 10.95 -25.02 7.17
C ARG A 219 11.01 -24.11 5.93
N GLY A 220 11.45 -22.87 6.09
CA GLY A 220 11.53 -21.89 5.01
C GLY A 220 10.20 -21.18 4.69
N ASN A 221 9.15 -21.34 5.52
CA ASN A 221 7.88 -20.63 5.30
C ASN A 221 7.90 -19.26 5.96
N ILE A 222 7.25 -18.29 5.34
CA ILE A 222 7.13 -16.92 5.83
C ILE A 222 6.27 -16.91 7.10
N ARG A 223 6.70 -16.20 8.14
CA ARG A 223 5.94 -16.08 9.38
C ARG A 223 4.82 -15.06 9.23
N ALA A 224 3.66 -15.41 9.79
CA ALA A 224 2.52 -14.54 9.84
C ALA A 224 1.77 -14.67 11.18
N PHE A 225 0.92 -13.70 11.46
CA PHE A 225 0.26 -13.52 12.74
C PHE A 225 -1.19 -13.12 12.55
N LEU A 226 -2.07 -13.74 13.34
CA LEU A 226 -3.41 -13.26 13.63
C LEU A 226 -3.38 -12.58 14.99
N ALA A 227 -3.66 -11.29 14.99
CA ALA A 227 -3.78 -10.49 16.19
C ALA A 227 -5.25 -10.30 16.54
N GLU A 228 -5.62 -10.49 17.79
CA GLU A 228 -6.88 -10.03 18.36
C GLU A 228 -6.54 -9.32 19.67
N GLY A 229 -6.44 -7.98 19.62
CA GLY A 229 -5.92 -7.19 20.73
C GLY A 229 -4.51 -7.59 21.15
N ARG A 230 -4.40 -8.22 22.33
CA ARG A 230 -3.12 -8.69 22.89
C ARG A 230 -2.78 -10.14 22.57
N ASP A 231 -3.73 -10.89 22.00
CA ASP A 231 -3.57 -12.28 21.64
C ASP A 231 -3.02 -12.39 20.23
N PHE A 232 -1.88 -13.06 20.09
CA PHE A 232 -1.21 -13.25 18.80
C PHE A 232 -1.03 -14.73 18.54
N GLN A 233 -1.66 -15.21 17.47
CA GLN A 233 -1.57 -16.59 17.02
C GLN A 233 -0.74 -16.62 15.74
N ARG A 234 0.18 -17.58 15.63
CA ARG A 234 1.05 -17.71 14.45
C ARG A 234 0.40 -18.61 13.41
N PHE A 235 0.63 -18.28 12.16
CA PHE A 235 0.46 -19.16 11.02
C PHE A 235 1.63 -18.89 10.05
N GLU A 236 1.65 -19.57 8.93
CA GLU A 236 2.70 -19.43 7.93
C GLU A 236 2.12 -19.18 6.55
N VAL A 237 2.88 -18.45 5.72
CA VAL A 237 2.59 -18.25 4.31
C VAL A 237 3.67 -18.97 3.51
N LYS A 238 3.25 -19.70 2.47
CA LYS A 238 4.18 -20.38 1.58
C LYS A 238 4.88 -19.33 0.70
N PRO A 239 6.22 -19.34 0.61
CA PRO A 239 6.95 -18.39 -0.22
C PRO A 239 6.79 -18.72 -1.71
N HIS A 240 6.73 -17.69 -2.54
CA HIS A 240 6.79 -17.76 -4.00
C HIS A 240 8.09 -17.09 -4.48
N ALA A 241 9.20 -17.83 -4.54
CA ALA A 241 10.44 -17.24 -5.03
C ALA A 241 10.29 -16.74 -6.48
N PRO A 242 10.80 -15.53 -6.83
CA PRO A 242 11.71 -14.67 -6.04
C PRO A 242 10.98 -13.58 -5.23
N TYR A 243 9.67 -13.67 -5.10
CA TYR A 243 8.82 -12.64 -4.49
C TYR A 243 8.82 -12.69 -2.97
N LYS A 244 8.64 -11.52 -2.38
CA LYS A 244 8.52 -11.27 -0.95
C LYS A 244 7.30 -10.42 -0.65
N PRO A 245 6.53 -10.70 0.43
CA PRO A 245 5.37 -9.90 0.82
C PRO A 245 5.71 -8.47 1.19
N THR A 246 4.93 -7.52 0.70
CA THR A 246 5.09 -6.09 0.98
C THR A 246 3.84 -5.46 1.56
N ASP A 247 2.66 -5.82 1.05
CA ASP A 247 1.38 -5.36 1.62
C ASP A 247 0.27 -6.41 1.53
N LEU A 248 -0.75 -6.27 2.38
CA LEU A 248 -1.91 -7.13 2.45
C LEU A 248 -3.15 -6.27 2.60
N THR A 249 -4.09 -6.44 1.67
CA THR A 249 -5.37 -5.72 1.74
C THR A 249 -6.54 -6.67 1.91
N ARG A 250 -7.53 -6.27 2.71
CA ARG A 250 -8.77 -7.02 2.90
C ARG A 250 -9.76 -6.65 1.79
N LEU A 251 -10.29 -7.66 1.12
CA LEU A 251 -11.30 -7.51 0.09
C LEU A 251 -12.72 -7.33 0.68
N PRO A 252 -13.68 -6.81 -0.10
CA PRO A 252 -15.07 -6.65 0.33
C PRO A 252 -15.76 -7.96 0.77
N ASN A 253 -15.36 -9.10 0.20
CA ASN A 253 -15.86 -10.42 0.59
C ASN A 253 -15.20 -10.98 1.87
N GLY A 254 -14.21 -10.27 2.42
CA GLY A 254 -13.48 -10.60 3.63
C GLY A 254 -12.26 -11.48 3.46
N ASP A 255 -11.97 -11.95 2.25
CA ASP A 255 -10.68 -12.56 1.90
C ASP A 255 -9.61 -11.46 1.70
N TYR A 256 -8.40 -11.84 1.29
CA TYR A 256 -7.28 -10.91 1.19
C TYR A 256 -6.56 -11.01 -0.15
N LEU A 257 -5.95 -9.90 -0.56
CA LEU A 257 -4.91 -9.89 -1.58
C LEU A 257 -3.58 -9.55 -0.92
N LEU A 258 -2.60 -10.40 -1.16
CA LEU A 258 -1.21 -10.19 -0.77
C LEU A 258 -0.44 -9.66 -1.99
N LEU A 259 0.17 -8.49 -1.85
CA LEU A 259 1.13 -7.96 -2.79
C LEU A 259 2.51 -8.52 -2.43
N GLU A 260 3.19 -9.05 -3.43
CA GLU A 260 4.54 -9.56 -3.27
C GLU A 260 5.41 -8.99 -4.39
N ARG A 261 6.63 -8.57 -4.08
CA ARG A 261 7.55 -7.97 -5.05
C ARG A 261 8.90 -8.64 -5.06
N ARG A 262 9.61 -8.42 -6.15
CA ARG A 262 11.06 -8.65 -6.23
C ARG A 262 11.72 -7.42 -6.80
N PHE A 263 12.89 -7.11 -6.27
CA PHE A 263 13.75 -6.07 -6.80
C PHE A 263 15.21 -6.53 -6.74
N SER A 264 15.91 -6.41 -7.86
CA SER A 264 17.38 -6.52 -7.88
C SER A 264 17.96 -5.73 -9.03
N VAL A 265 19.18 -5.23 -8.86
CA VAL A 265 19.88 -4.45 -9.91
C VAL A 265 20.04 -5.24 -11.22
N LEU A 266 20.28 -6.56 -11.13
CA LEU A 266 20.48 -7.42 -12.30
C LEU A 266 19.19 -8.04 -12.84
N GLY A 267 18.23 -8.35 -11.96
CA GLY A 267 16.98 -9.05 -12.31
C GLY A 267 15.77 -8.13 -12.50
N GLY A 268 15.95 -6.82 -12.33
CA GLY A 268 14.89 -5.82 -12.47
C GLY A 268 13.83 -5.88 -11.37
N VAL A 269 12.70 -5.24 -11.67
CA VAL A 269 11.48 -5.25 -10.85
C VAL A 269 10.52 -6.35 -11.30
N GLY A 270 9.75 -6.86 -10.35
CA GLY A 270 8.59 -7.70 -10.61
C GLY A 270 7.63 -7.66 -9.44
N MET A 271 6.36 -7.94 -9.71
CA MET A 271 5.32 -8.07 -8.68
C MET A 271 4.38 -9.21 -9.01
N GLU A 272 3.81 -9.80 -7.97
CA GLU A 272 2.64 -10.65 -8.04
C GLU A 272 1.57 -10.21 -7.04
N ILE A 273 0.31 -10.52 -7.34
CA ILE A 273 -0.79 -10.42 -6.37
C ILE A 273 -1.40 -11.79 -6.18
N ARG A 274 -1.43 -12.25 -4.93
CA ARG A 274 -1.94 -13.56 -4.54
C ARG A 274 -3.21 -13.43 -3.70
N TYR A 275 -4.20 -14.27 -3.98
CA TYR A 275 -5.46 -14.29 -3.23
C TYR A 275 -5.39 -15.25 -2.05
N LEU A 276 -5.56 -14.75 -0.83
CA LEU A 276 -5.55 -15.55 0.39
C LEU A 276 -6.96 -15.60 1.00
N LYS A 277 -7.45 -16.81 1.25
CA LYS A 277 -8.76 -17.02 1.88
C LYS A 277 -8.70 -16.74 3.37
N SER A 278 -9.56 -15.86 3.88
CA SER A 278 -9.67 -15.61 5.31
C SER A 278 -9.94 -16.90 6.09
N ALA A 279 -10.73 -17.83 5.54
CA ALA A 279 -10.99 -19.11 6.18
C ALA A 279 -9.75 -20.01 6.33
N ALA A 280 -8.70 -19.80 5.53
CA ALA A 280 -7.43 -20.54 5.62
C ALA A 280 -6.46 -19.95 6.65
N LEU A 281 -6.64 -18.67 7.02
CA LEU A 281 -5.85 -18.00 8.04
C LEU A 281 -6.30 -18.50 9.42
N THR A 282 -5.75 -19.64 9.83
CA THR A 282 -5.99 -20.24 11.14
C THR A 282 -4.65 -20.55 11.82
N PRO A 283 -4.59 -20.58 13.16
CA PRO A 283 -3.35 -20.84 13.89
C PRO A 283 -2.66 -22.14 13.43
N GLY A 284 -1.37 -22.06 13.13
CA GLY A 284 -0.53 -23.17 12.67
C GLY A 284 -0.74 -23.63 11.23
N ALA A 285 -1.61 -22.96 10.46
CA ALA A 285 -1.81 -23.28 9.05
C ALA A 285 -0.64 -22.78 8.19
N LEU A 286 -0.30 -23.56 7.15
CA LEU A 286 0.46 -23.05 6.01
C LEU A 286 -0.53 -22.60 4.93
N VAL A 287 -0.57 -21.30 4.70
CA VAL A 287 -1.47 -20.64 3.76
C VAL A 287 -0.78 -20.44 2.42
N ASP A 288 -1.52 -20.70 1.36
CA ASP A 288 -1.15 -20.46 -0.04
C ASP A 288 -2.41 -20.07 -0.82
N GLY A 289 -2.25 -19.62 -2.06
CA GLY A 289 -3.37 -19.13 -2.86
C GLY A 289 -3.05 -18.93 -4.34
N PRO A 290 -4.09 -18.80 -5.20
CA PRO A 290 -3.89 -18.54 -6.61
C PRO A 290 -3.32 -17.13 -6.84
N VAL A 291 -2.45 -17.01 -7.84
CA VAL A 291 -1.89 -15.75 -8.32
C VAL A 291 -2.86 -15.13 -9.33
N LEU A 292 -3.18 -13.84 -9.15
CA LEU A 292 -4.09 -13.07 -10.00
C LEU A 292 -3.33 -12.39 -11.14
N ILE A 293 -2.15 -11.88 -10.84
CA ILE A 293 -1.24 -11.23 -11.79
C ILE A 293 0.19 -11.51 -11.35
N ASP A 294 1.07 -11.73 -12.34
CA ASP A 294 2.51 -11.88 -12.19
C ASP A 294 3.15 -11.15 -13.38
N VAL A 295 3.83 -10.04 -13.10
CA VAL A 295 4.41 -9.16 -14.13
C VAL A 295 5.81 -8.70 -13.73
N GLY A 296 6.63 -8.41 -14.75
CA GLY A 296 7.99 -7.92 -14.59
C GLY A 296 8.20 -6.55 -15.23
N GLN A 297 9.47 -6.14 -15.31
CA GLN A 297 9.95 -4.86 -15.83
C GLN A 297 9.44 -4.40 -17.21
N SER A 298 8.81 -5.27 -18.01
CA SER A 298 8.17 -4.87 -19.27
C SER A 298 6.87 -4.10 -19.05
N TYR A 299 6.26 -4.21 -17.87
CA TYR A 299 5.07 -3.46 -17.49
C TYR A 299 5.45 -2.19 -16.72
N SER A 300 4.53 -1.22 -16.68
CA SER A 300 4.71 0.02 -15.89
C SER A 300 4.52 -0.22 -14.40
N ILE A 301 5.44 -0.97 -13.83
CA ILE A 301 5.60 -1.24 -12.39
C ILE A 301 6.95 -0.68 -11.91
N ASP A 302 7.12 -0.63 -10.59
CA ASP A 302 8.39 -0.31 -9.93
C ASP A 302 8.50 -1.14 -8.64
N ASN A 303 9.19 -0.65 -7.60
CA ASN A 303 9.21 -1.25 -6.26
C ASN A 303 7.83 -1.10 -5.58
N MET A 304 6.84 -1.88 -6.02
CA MET A 304 5.45 -1.81 -5.54
C MET A 304 5.36 -2.25 -4.09
N GLU A 305 5.06 -1.32 -3.18
CA GLU A 305 5.00 -1.61 -1.74
C GLU A 305 3.57 -1.65 -1.23
N GLY A 306 2.73 -0.64 -1.52
CA GLY A 306 1.39 -0.53 -0.93
C GLY A 306 0.26 -1.04 -1.83
N LEU A 307 -0.79 -1.60 -1.22
CA LEU A 307 -1.99 -2.13 -1.85
C LEU A 307 -3.25 -1.80 -1.03
N SER A 308 -4.25 -1.22 -1.70
CA SER A 308 -5.58 -0.97 -1.12
C SER A 308 -6.69 -1.51 -2.01
N ALA A 309 -7.81 -1.94 -1.41
CA ALA A 309 -8.98 -2.40 -2.13
C ALA A 309 -10.26 -1.77 -1.58
N ARG A 310 -11.20 -1.44 -2.48
CA ARG A 310 -12.56 -1.04 -2.13
C ARG A 310 -13.58 -1.74 -3.01
N SER A 311 -14.83 -1.81 -2.56
CA SER A 311 -15.91 -2.38 -3.38
C SER A 311 -16.18 -1.53 -4.63
N ASP A 312 -16.54 -2.19 -5.72
CA ASP A 312 -17.09 -1.56 -6.93
C ASP A 312 -18.63 -1.36 -6.86
N GLY A 313 -19.28 -1.80 -5.78
CA GLY A 313 -20.73 -1.82 -5.61
C GLY A 313 -21.47 -2.90 -6.43
N LYS A 314 -20.76 -3.72 -7.20
CA LYS A 314 -21.29 -4.75 -8.12
C LYS A 314 -20.72 -6.15 -7.84
N GLY A 315 -19.97 -6.30 -6.75
CA GLY A 315 -19.41 -7.58 -6.29
C GLY A 315 -17.96 -7.80 -6.70
N GLY A 316 -17.38 -6.88 -7.49
CA GLY A 316 -15.95 -6.78 -7.73
C GLY A 316 -15.25 -5.87 -6.73
N ALA A 317 -14.02 -5.49 -7.05
CA ALA A 317 -13.23 -4.55 -6.27
C ALA A 317 -12.39 -3.64 -7.16
N TRP A 318 -12.20 -2.40 -6.72
CA TRP A 318 -11.16 -1.52 -7.24
C TRP A 318 -9.92 -1.68 -6.38
N LEU A 319 -8.78 -1.90 -7.02
CA LEU A 319 -7.47 -2.07 -6.40
C LEU A 319 -6.63 -0.84 -6.71
N TYR A 320 -5.89 -0.37 -5.71
CA TYR A 320 -4.96 0.74 -5.81
C TYR A 320 -3.60 0.29 -5.32
N MET A 321 -2.53 0.68 -6.01
CA MET A 321 -1.18 0.32 -5.63
C MET A 321 -0.25 1.52 -5.69
N ILE A 322 0.69 1.59 -4.77
CA ILE A 322 1.74 2.62 -4.76
C ILE A 322 3.13 1.98 -4.73
N SER A 323 4.09 2.57 -5.44
CA SER A 323 5.50 2.16 -5.34
C SER A 323 6.32 3.10 -4.49
N ASP A 324 7.39 2.53 -3.94
CA ASP A 324 8.47 3.21 -3.27
C ASP A 324 9.57 3.60 -4.28
N ASP A 325 10.00 4.85 -4.25
CA ASP A 325 11.13 5.34 -5.04
C ASP A 325 12.49 5.23 -4.31
N ASN A 326 12.47 4.73 -3.07
CA ASN A 326 13.55 4.70 -2.09
C ASN A 326 14.32 6.04 -2.00
N PHE A 327 13.66 7.16 -2.32
CA PHE A 327 14.27 8.49 -2.47
C PHE A 327 15.47 8.54 -3.43
N ASN A 328 15.46 7.73 -4.49
CA ASN A 328 16.50 7.75 -5.51
C ASN A 328 15.92 8.10 -6.89
N PRO A 329 16.75 8.64 -7.80
CA PRO A 329 16.27 9.16 -9.09
C PRO A 329 15.99 8.08 -10.14
N ILE A 330 16.20 6.79 -9.84
CA ILE A 330 16.02 5.68 -10.80
C ILE A 330 14.62 5.09 -10.67
N GLN A 331 14.15 4.94 -9.44
CA GLN A 331 12.82 4.44 -9.15
C GLN A 331 11.79 5.57 -9.19
N ARG A 332 10.53 5.19 -9.38
CA ARG A 332 9.41 6.12 -9.55
C ARG A 332 8.37 5.87 -8.48
N THR A 333 7.73 6.94 -8.01
CA THR A 333 6.47 6.83 -7.27
C THR A 333 5.34 6.67 -8.28
N LEU A 334 4.83 5.45 -8.43
CA LEU A 334 3.70 5.12 -9.29
C LEU A 334 2.45 4.97 -8.42
N LEU A 335 1.31 5.43 -8.91
CA LEU A 335 0.00 5.14 -8.35
C LEU A 335 -0.85 4.46 -9.44
N LEU A 336 -1.13 3.18 -9.23
CA LEU A 336 -1.80 2.31 -10.22
C LEU A 336 -3.19 1.94 -9.73
N MET A 337 -4.12 1.75 -10.66
CA MET A 337 -5.48 1.32 -10.38
C MET A 337 -5.91 0.16 -11.28
N PHE A 338 -6.51 -0.86 -10.69
CA PHE A 338 -7.06 -2.01 -11.38
C PHE A 338 -8.49 -2.31 -10.92
N HIS A 339 -9.23 -3.00 -11.77
CA HIS A 339 -10.49 -3.62 -11.43
C HIS A 339 -10.31 -5.13 -11.30
N LEU A 340 -10.83 -5.69 -10.21
CA LEU A 340 -10.98 -7.12 -9.99
C LEU A 340 -12.45 -7.50 -10.20
N PRO A 341 -12.81 -8.16 -11.31
CA PRO A 341 -14.21 -8.42 -11.66
C PRO A 341 -14.96 -9.32 -10.67
N ALA A 342 -16.26 -9.09 -10.54
CA ALA A 342 -17.15 -9.86 -9.64
C ALA A 342 -17.12 -11.38 -9.90
N ASP A 343 -17.09 -11.79 -11.17
CA ASP A 343 -17.05 -13.21 -11.54
C ASP A 343 -15.72 -13.87 -11.10
N THR A 344 -14.62 -13.13 -11.22
CA THR A 344 -13.31 -13.54 -10.71
C THR A 344 -13.34 -13.67 -9.19
N MET A 345 -13.84 -12.65 -8.48
CA MET A 345 -14.01 -12.68 -7.02
C MET A 345 -14.81 -13.90 -6.55
N LYS A 346 -15.95 -14.16 -7.19
CA LYS A 346 -16.83 -15.30 -6.87
C LYS A 346 -16.13 -16.63 -7.10
N ARG A 347 -15.40 -16.76 -8.21
CA ARG A 347 -14.61 -17.97 -8.54
C ARG A 347 -13.52 -18.22 -7.50
N LEU A 348 -12.76 -17.19 -7.14
CA LEU A 348 -11.67 -17.29 -6.16
C LEU A 348 -12.18 -17.67 -4.77
N HIS A 349 -13.25 -17.00 -4.31
CA HIS A 349 -13.89 -17.28 -3.03
C HIS A 349 -14.44 -18.71 -2.96
N GLY A 350 -15.16 -19.14 -4.00
CA GLY A 350 -15.83 -20.44 -4.06
C GLY A 350 -14.91 -21.64 -4.33
N ALA A 351 -13.65 -21.43 -4.71
CA ALA A 351 -12.71 -22.53 -4.91
C ALA A 351 -12.50 -23.32 -3.58
N PRO A 352 -12.03 -24.57 -3.61
CA PRO A 352 -11.60 -25.25 -2.39
C PRO A 352 -10.46 -24.48 -1.69
N LYS A 353 -10.25 -24.72 -0.38
CA LYS A 353 -8.94 -24.43 0.23
C LYS A 353 -7.94 -25.33 -0.49
N SER A 354 -6.91 -24.77 -1.11
CA SER A 354 -5.97 -25.49 -1.97
C SER A 354 -5.66 -26.90 -1.45
N ALA A 355 -6.17 -27.92 -2.13
CA ALA A 355 -5.52 -29.22 -2.18
C ALA A 355 -4.26 -29.05 -3.05
N GLU A 356 -3.23 -29.83 -2.75
CA GLU A 356 -1.93 -29.88 -3.42
C GLU A 356 -2.01 -29.46 -4.89
N ALA A 357 -1.30 -28.38 -5.23
CA ALA A 357 -1.23 -27.83 -6.57
C ALA A 357 -0.84 -28.96 -7.54
N THR A 358 -1.76 -29.34 -8.42
CA THR A 358 -1.43 -30.16 -9.58
C THR A 358 -0.55 -29.29 -10.47
N GLU A 359 0.67 -29.78 -10.75
CA GLU A 359 1.66 -29.13 -11.58
C GLU A 359 1.03 -28.58 -12.88
N ILE A 360 1.13 -27.27 -13.08
CA ILE A 360 0.90 -26.66 -14.39
C ILE A 360 2.14 -27.01 -15.22
N PRO A 361 2.03 -27.71 -16.37
CA PRO A 361 3.19 -28.03 -17.17
C PRO A 361 3.76 -26.73 -17.75
N LEU A 362 4.99 -26.40 -17.33
CA LEU A 362 5.83 -25.41 -18.00
C LEU A 362 5.87 -25.74 -19.49
N ARG A 363 5.40 -24.81 -20.34
CA ARG A 363 5.59 -24.92 -21.79
C ARG A 363 7.09 -25.01 -22.06
N GLY A 364 7.50 -26.17 -22.56
CA GLY A 364 8.88 -26.50 -22.86
C GLY A 364 9.53 -25.47 -23.78
N SER A 365 10.72 -25.03 -23.37
CA SER A 365 11.72 -24.48 -24.27
C SER A 365 12.00 -25.50 -25.37
N GLN A 366 11.83 -25.09 -26.63
CA GLN A 366 12.32 -25.86 -27.76
C GLN A 366 13.84 -25.90 -27.67
N SER A 367 14.40 -27.07 -27.37
CA SER A 367 15.83 -27.33 -27.59
C SER A 367 16.05 -27.51 -29.08
N ALA A 368 16.99 -26.74 -29.62
CA ALA A 368 17.48 -26.91 -30.97
C ALA A 368 18.08 -28.33 -31.11
N GLY A 369 17.59 -29.07 -32.10
CA GLY A 369 18.04 -30.43 -32.38
C GLY A 369 19.52 -30.47 -32.81
N ALA A 370 20.28 -31.32 -32.15
CA ALA A 370 21.53 -31.84 -32.68
C ALA A 370 21.23 -32.93 -33.74
N PRO A 371 21.96 -33.00 -34.86
CA PRO A 371 21.69 -33.98 -35.90
C PRO A 371 22.17 -35.38 -35.48
N SER A 372 21.35 -36.39 -35.76
CA SER A 372 21.67 -37.81 -35.59
C SER A 372 22.68 -38.29 -36.65
N PRO A 373 23.56 -39.27 -36.32
CA PRO A 373 24.44 -39.89 -37.30
C PRO A 373 23.72 -40.98 -38.09
N SER A 374 23.92 -40.99 -39.41
CA SER A 374 23.44 -42.04 -40.33
C SER A 374 24.26 -43.34 -40.20
N PRO A 375 23.68 -44.52 -40.47
CA PRO A 375 24.38 -45.81 -40.41
C PRO A 375 24.94 -46.27 -41.77
N ASP A 376 26.06 -47.00 -41.68
CA ASP A 376 26.63 -48.00 -42.59
C ASP A 376 27.07 -47.65 -44.03
N GLY A 377 28.31 -48.09 -44.38
CA GLY A 377 28.71 -48.32 -45.78
C GLY A 377 30.23 -48.35 -46.09
N GLN A 378 30.89 -49.50 -45.86
CA GLN A 378 32.00 -50.14 -46.62
C GLN A 378 33.08 -49.34 -47.42
N ILE A 379 34.36 -49.52 -47.00
CA ILE A 379 35.66 -49.88 -47.69
C ILE A 379 35.62 -50.01 -49.25
N PRO A 380 36.64 -49.62 -50.09
CA PRO A 380 38.12 -49.87 -50.04
C PRO A 380 39.02 -48.65 -50.42
N ASP A 381 40.35 -48.62 -50.41
CA ASP A 381 41.50 -49.55 -50.32
C ASP A 381 42.58 -48.94 -49.41
#